data_AF-A0AAN8G607-F1
#
_entry.id   AF-A0AAN8G607-F1
#
_cell.length_a   1.000
_cell.length_b   1.000
_cell.length_c   1.000
_cell.angle_alpha   90.00
_cell.angle_beta   90.00
_cell.angle_gamma   90.00
#
_symmetry.space_group_name_H-M   'P 1'
#
loop_
_entity.id
_entity.type
_entity.pdbx_description
1 polymer ?
#
loop_
_entity_poly.entity_id
_entity_poly.type
_entity_poly.pdbx_seq_one_letter_code
_entity_poly.pdbx_strand_id
1 'polypeptide(L)' 'MGVWKIGILYEGEHIRGSPFSCQVFDAGLVQVYGLDVGLVGQELKFNVNATEAGSGNLEV' A
#
# COMPACT_ATOMS: atom_id res chain seq x y z
N MET A 1 -7.89 -1.61 -0.31
CA MET A 1 -7.01 -0.50 0.12
C MET A 1 -7.76 0.82 0.12
N GLY A 2 -7.58 1.70 1.12
CA GLY A 2 -8.35 2.95 1.17
C GLY A 2 -8.43 3.62 2.55
N VAL A 3 -9.32 4.60 2.67
CA VAL A 3 -9.56 5.35 3.92
C VAL A 3 -10.53 4.60 4.82
N TRP A 4 -10.12 4.34 6.05
CA TRP A 4 -10.89 3.71 7.11
C TRP A 4 -11.16 4.72 8.23
N LYS A 5 -12.22 4.48 9.01
CA LYS A 5 -12.62 5.31 10.14
C LYS A 5 -12.44 4.54 11.44
N ILE A 6 -11.67 5.12 12.36
CA ILE A 6 -11.43 4.55 13.69
C ILE A 6 -12.21 5.39 14.71
N GLY A 7 -13.24 4.77 15.29
CA GLY A 7 -14.04 5.39 16.35
C GLY A 7 -13.44 5.12 17.71
N ILE A 8 -13.27 6.17 18.52
CA ILE A 8 -12.91 6.06 19.93
C ILE A 8 -14.03 6.70 20.75
N LEU A 9 -14.57 5.94 21.68
CA LEU A 9 -15.72 6.33 22.50
C LEU A 9 -15.32 6.36 23.98
N TYR A 10 -15.87 7.32 24.72
CA TYR A 10 -15.86 7.39 26.17
C TYR A 10 -17.31 7.51 26.65
N GLU A 11 -17.76 6.58 27.49
CA GLU A 11 -19.16 6.49 27.94
C GLU A 11 -20.20 6.46 26.79
N GLY A 12 -19.84 5.87 25.65
CA GLY A 12 -20.72 5.78 24.48
C GLY A 12 -20.72 7.02 23.59
N GLU A 13 -20.01 8.09 23.98
CA GLU A 13 -19.86 9.30 23.19
C GLU A 13 -18.49 9.36 22.51
N HIS A 14 -18.44 9.93 21.30
CA HIS A 14 -17.17 10.10 20.60
C HIS A 14 -16.29 11.11 21.32
N ILE A 15 -15.02 10.74 21.54
CA ILE A 15 -14.04 11.72 22.01
C ILE A 15 -13.76 12.76 20.93
N ARG A 16 -13.22 13.92 21.34
CA ARG A 16 -12.85 14.98 20.40
C ARG A 16 -11.92 14.44 19.30
N GLY A 17 -12.30 14.68 18.04
CA GLY A 17 -11.54 14.25 16.85
C GLY A 17 -11.90 12.86 16.34
N SER A 18 -12.63 12.05 17.12
CA SER A 18 -13.22 10.80 16.64
C SER A 18 -14.42 11.09 15.72
N PRO A 19 -14.61 10.33 14.63
CA PRO A 19 -13.73 9.26 14.15
C PRO A 19 -12.51 9.78 13.39
N PHE A 20 -11.36 9.14 13.62
CA PHE A 20 -10.11 9.43 12.93
C PHE A 20 -10.05 8.72 11.58
N SER A 21 -9.49 9.39 10.56
CA SER A 21 -9.23 8.76 9.26
C SER A 21 -7.89 8.04 9.28
N CYS A 22 -7.84 6.81 8.78
CA CYS A 22 -6.62 6.02 8.60
C CYS A 22 -6.53 5.53 7.16
N GLN A 23 -5.42 5.78 6.47
CA GLN A 23 -5.17 5.22 5.15
C GLN A 23 -4.56 3.82 5.33
N VAL A 24 -5.30 2.79 4.93
CA VAL A 24 -4.85 1.40 5.06
C VAL A 24 -4.08 0.99 3.80
N PHE A 25 -2.91 0.40 4.08
CA PHE A 25 -1.83 -0.21 3.30
C PHE A 25 -1.61 -1.73 3.27
N ASP A 26 -1.19 -2.36 2.17
CA ASP A 26 -0.68 -3.73 2.15
C ASP A 26 0.40 -3.86 1.07
N ALA A 27 1.65 -3.70 1.50
CA ALA A 27 2.80 -3.81 0.61
C ALA A 27 3.00 -5.25 0.09
N GLY A 28 2.44 -6.27 0.74
CA GLY A 28 2.53 -7.66 0.29
C GLY A 28 1.76 -7.92 -1.01
N LEU A 29 0.84 -7.03 -1.39
CA LEU A 29 0.10 -7.10 -2.64
C LEU A 29 0.84 -6.45 -3.83
N VAL A 30 2.02 -5.86 -3.60
CA VAL A 30 2.89 -5.42 -4.71
C VAL A 30 3.54 -6.65 -5.35
N GLN A 31 3.37 -6.78 -6.67
CA GLN A 31 3.96 -7.87 -7.45
C GLN A 31 5.07 -7.34 -8.35
N VAL A 32 6.22 -8.01 -8.33
CA VAL A 32 7.35 -7.74 -9.23
C VAL A 32 7.58 -8.97 -10.08
N TYR A 33 7.65 -8.79 -11.40
CA TYR A 33 7.81 -9.90 -12.35
C TYR A 33 8.56 -9.50 -13.62
N GLY A 34 9.00 -10.49 -14.39
CA GLY A 34 9.82 -10.30 -15.61
C GLY A 34 11.33 -10.32 -15.36
N LEU A 35 11.78 -10.90 -14.24
CA LEU A 35 13.20 -11.05 -13.88
C LEU A 35 13.65 -12.50 -14.04
N ASP A 36 13.44 -13.06 -15.23
CA ASP A 36 13.59 -14.51 -15.42
C ASP A 36 15.06 -14.88 -15.73
N VAL A 37 15.60 -14.37 -16.83
CA VAL A 37 16.99 -14.60 -17.25
C VAL A 37 17.54 -13.34 -17.93
N GLY A 38 18.68 -12.85 -17.46
CA GLY A 38 19.42 -11.73 -18.07
C GLY A 38 20.73 -12.20 -18.70
N LEU A 39 21.10 -11.61 -19.84
CA LEU A 39 22.40 -11.82 -20.48
C LEU A 39 23.35 -10.65 -20.15
N VAL A 40 24.63 -10.96 -19.92
CA VAL A 40 25.65 -9.94 -19.63
C VAL A 40 25.70 -8.93 -20.76
N GLY A 41 25.65 -7.64 -20.41
CA GLY A 41 25.68 -6.53 -21.36
C GLY A 41 24.35 -6.21 -22.02
N GLN A 42 23.24 -6.87 -21.65
CA GLN A 42 21.90 -6.52 -22.11
C GLN A 42 21.09 -5.86 -20.99
N GLU A 43 20.33 -4.82 -21.36
CA GLU A 43 19.36 -4.18 -20.47
C GLU A 43 18.21 -5.16 -20.18
N LEU A 44 17.86 -5.31 -18.90
CA LEU A 44 16.72 -6.10 -18.48
C LEU A 44 15.62 -5.18 -17.96
N LYS A 45 14.37 -5.48 -18.31
CA LYS A 45 13.19 -4.75 -17.86
C LYS A 45 12.37 -5.66 -16.96
N PHE A 46 11.82 -5.07 -15.91
CA PHE A 46 10.85 -5.73 -15.04
C PHE A 46 9.61 -4.85 -14.91
N ASN A 47 8.54 -5.47 -14.46
CA ASN A 47 7.27 -4.81 -14.22
C ASN A 47 6.96 -4.80 -12.73
N VAL A 48 6.33 -3.72 -12.28
CA VAL A 48 5.80 -3.59 -10.91
C VAL A 48 4.30 -3.36 -11.00
N ASN A 49 3.52 -4.23 -10.37
CA ASN A 49 2.09 -4.07 -10.22
C ASN A 49 1.75 -3.78 -8.75
N ALA A 50 1.25 -2.57 -8.49
CA ALA A 50 0.87 -2.12 -7.15
C ALA A 50 -0.62 -1.73 -7.05
N THR A 51 -1.45 -2.13 -8.02
CA THR A 51 -2.86 -1.71 -8.10
C THR A 51 -3.66 -2.13 -6.87
N GLU A 52 -3.32 -3.27 -6.26
CA GLU A 52 -3.99 -3.81 -5.07
C GLU A 52 -3.31 -3.43 -3.76
N ALA A 53 -2.10 -2.87 -3.78
CA ALA A 53 -1.32 -2.55 -2.58
C ALA A 53 -1.75 -1.25 -1.89
N GLY A 54 -2.53 -0.41 -2.59
CA GLY A 54 -3.01 0.85 -2.06
C GLY A 54 -2.07 2.02 -2.33
N SER A 55 -2.49 3.20 -1.91
CA SER A 55 -1.71 4.42 -2.13
C SER A 55 -0.45 4.44 -1.24
N GLY A 56 0.71 4.63 -1.86
CA GLY A 56 2.00 4.72 -1.21
C GLY A 56 3.07 5.21 -2.18
N ASN A 57 4.29 5.42 -1.69
CA ASN A 57 5.44 5.72 -2.53
C ASN A 57 6.14 4.41 -2.93
N LEU A 58 6.60 4.33 -4.18
CA LEU A 58 7.42 3.23 -4.69
C LEU A 58 8.80 3.78 -5.05
N GLU A 59 9.85 3.14 -4.54
CA GLU A 59 11.25 3.47 -4.82
C GLU A 59 11.97 2.21 -5.36
N VAL A 60 12.89 2.41 -6.31
CA VAL A 60 13.67 1.36 -7.00
C VAL A 60 15.15 1.66 -6.86
#